data_AF-A0A817KIB0-F1
#
_entry.id   AF-A0A817KIB0-F1
#
_cell.length_a   1.000
_cell.length_b   1.000
_cell.length_c   1.000
_cell.angle_alpha   90.00
_cell.angle_beta   90.00
_cell.angle_gamma   90.00
#
_symmetry.space_group_name_H-M   'P 1'
#
loop_
_entity.id
_entity.type
_entity.pdbx_description
1 polymer ?
#
loop_
_entity_poly.entity_id
_entity_poly.type
_entity_poly.pdbx_seq_one_letter_code
_entity_poly.pdbx_strand_id
1 'polypeptide(L)'
;MNNPPLIDVSFVQFINDLPAESVSNPIYYKLYSSLSDIPAISIRIRAKVLYPFNLLLENLVSMIDCSLLPRQSVLIDKILAGRIYMLYPMKFRLFNETLANTEIMSSVDVPTINFDPVQANSTSPHGQYTMFHQAYKQLHSLVHELSRSKYDRLWLAQYLGMYSIDQDGPYRDSISCICDDICSTRLPLFILCPNRRTNSGRNRDRWISNVFPSNKSIPDPIKKIYRFIAQLMGMATRKKHYLDFKFPGFLWKQLVRDQITIEDIEAIDI
;
A
#
# COMPACT_ATOMS: atom_id res chain seq x y z
N MET A 1 -15.26 -14.58 24.52
CA MET A 1 -16.05 -13.40 24.13
C MET A 1 -16.36 -13.54 22.66
N ASN A 2 -17.62 -13.74 22.32
CA ASN A 2 -18.08 -13.98 20.94
C ASN A 2 -17.88 -12.71 20.13
N ASN A 3 -16.87 -12.66 19.27
CA ASN A 3 -16.83 -11.67 18.20
C ASN A 3 -18.01 -11.99 17.26
N PRO A 4 -18.94 -11.05 17.02
CA PRO A 4 -19.97 -11.26 16.01
C PRO A 4 -19.30 -11.50 14.65
N PRO A 5 -19.88 -12.32 13.76
CA PRO A 5 -19.32 -12.53 12.43
C PRO A 5 -19.23 -11.17 11.72
N LEU A 6 -18.00 -10.76 11.43
CA LEU A 6 -17.65 -9.45 10.86
C LEU A 6 -18.00 -9.36 9.36
N ILE A 7 -18.83 -10.26 8.84
CA ILE A 7 -19.51 -10.05 7.56
C ILE A 7 -20.67 -9.11 7.81
N ASP A 8 -20.24 -7.87 8.01
CA ASP A 8 -20.94 -6.60 8.13
C ASP A 8 -22.45 -6.69 7.90
N VAL A 9 -23.19 -6.33 8.95
CA VAL A 9 -24.65 -6.11 8.91
C VAL A 9 -25.02 -5.26 7.67
N SER A 10 -24.12 -4.39 7.21
CA SER A 10 -24.22 -3.59 5.99
C SER A 10 -24.39 -4.40 4.69
N PHE A 11 -23.71 -5.54 4.51
CA PHE A 11 -23.85 -6.35 3.29
C PHE A 11 -25.15 -7.13 3.29
N VAL A 12 -25.51 -7.74 4.42
CA VAL A 12 -26.79 -8.45 4.57
C VAL A 12 -27.96 -7.47 4.42
N GLN A 13 -27.88 -6.30 5.03
CA GLN A 13 -28.85 -5.23 4.90
C GLN A 13 -28.96 -4.75 3.45
N PHE A 14 -27.84 -4.49 2.78
CA PHE A 14 -27.83 -4.16 1.35
C PHE A 14 -28.57 -5.19 0.50
N ILE A 15 -28.32 -6.49 0.72
CA ILE A 15 -29.00 -7.55 -0.04
C ILE A 15 -30.50 -7.62 0.25
N ASN A 16 -30.90 -7.39 1.51
CA ASN A 16 -32.31 -7.37 1.90
C ASN A 16 -33.05 -6.16 1.31
N ASP A 17 -32.37 -5.03 1.20
CA ASP A 17 -32.95 -3.78 0.71
C ASP A 17 -33.05 -3.73 -0.83
N LEU A 18 -32.37 -4.63 -1.56
CA LEU A 18 -32.41 -4.68 -3.03
C LEU A 18 -33.85 -4.80 -3.55
N PRO A 19 -34.23 -4.10 -4.62
CA PRO A 19 -35.55 -4.26 -5.23
C PRO A 19 -35.74 -5.68 -5.78
N ALA A 20 -36.98 -6.17 -5.83
CA ALA A 20 -37.30 -7.51 -6.36
C ALA A 20 -37.40 -7.53 -7.90
N GLU A 21 -37.17 -6.40 -8.55
CA GLU A 21 -37.37 -6.20 -9.98
C GLU A 21 -36.34 -6.98 -10.82
N SER A 22 -36.80 -7.49 -11.96
CA SER A 22 -35.97 -8.19 -12.95
C SER A 22 -35.26 -7.22 -13.92
N VAL A 23 -35.55 -5.93 -13.83
CA VAL A 23 -34.99 -4.86 -14.68
C VAL A 23 -33.98 -4.05 -13.87
N SER A 24 -33.01 -3.43 -14.55
CA SER A 24 -32.07 -2.49 -13.95
C SER A 24 -32.81 -1.29 -13.34
N ASN A 25 -32.52 -0.97 -12.08
CA ASN A 25 -33.11 0.17 -11.38
C ASN A 25 -32.04 1.24 -11.05
N PRO A 26 -31.69 2.12 -12.01
CA PRO A 26 -30.62 3.10 -11.84
C PRO A 26 -30.90 4.13 -10.72
N ILE A 27 -32.16 4.30 -10.31
CA ILE A 27 -32.54 5.23 -9.23
C ILE A 27 -32.14 4.67 -7.86
N TYR A 28 -32.35 3.36 -7.64
CA TYR A 28 -31.94 2.68 -6.41
C TYR A 28 -30.41 2.61 -6.28
N TYR A 29 -29.70 2.42 -7.40
CA TYR A 29 -28.23 2.31 -7.42
C TYR A 29 -27.48 3.64 -7.48
N LYS A 30 -28.10 4.79 -7.14
CA LYS A 30 -27.39 6.08 -7.12
C LYS A 30 -26.12 6.08 -6.27
N LEU A 31 -26.14 5.34 -5.15
CA LEU A 31 -24.97 5.15 -4.27
C LEU A 31 -23.97 4.12 -4.81
N TYR A 32 -24.37 3.30 -5.78
CA TYR A 32 -23.61 2.18 -6.34
C TYR A 32 -23.65 2.20 -7.87
N SER A 33 -23.08 3.25 -8.48
CA SER A 33 -23.15 3.50 -9.94
C SER A 33 -22.69 2.31 -10.79
N SER A 34 -21.70 1.54 -10.33
CA SER A 34 -21.21 0.34 -11.02
C SER A 34 -22.23 -0.81 -11.09
N LEU A 35 -23.30 -0.75 -10.31
CA LEU A 35 -24.39 -1.75 -10.29
C LEU A 35 -25.63 -1.28 -11.06
N SER A 36 -25.63 -0.04 -11.56
CA SER A 36 -26.82 0.60 -12.15
C SER A 36 -27.41 -0.19 -13.33
N ASP A 37 -26.56 -0.80 -14.15
CA ASP A 37 -26.95 -1.59 -15.32
C ASP A 37 -27.17 -3.08 -15.03
N ILE A 38 -27.07 -3.51 -13.76
CA ILE A 38 -27.18 -4.91 -13.36
C ILE A 38 -28.57 -5.17 -12.75
N PRO A 39 -29.34 -6.15 -13.26
CA PRO A 39 -30.62 -6.53 -12.65
C PRO A 39 -30.48 -6.94 -11.18
N ALA A 40 -31.40 -6.51 -10.33
CA ALA A 40 -31.36 -6.78 -8.89
C ALA A 40 -31.39 -8.28 -8.57
N ILE A 41 -32.12 -9.07 -9.37
CA ILE A 41 -32.14 -10.53 -9.28
C ILE A 41 -30.75 -11.15 -9.48
N SER A 42 -29.95 -10.64 -10.42
CA SER A 42 -28.59 -11.11 -10.68
C SER A 42 -27.66 -10.79 -9.52
N ILE A 43 -27.80 -9.61 -8.91
CA ILE A 43 -27.04 -9.22 -7.72
C ILE A 43 -27.39 -10.13 -6.55
N ARG A 44 -28.68 -10.37 -6.28
CA ARG A 44 -29.16 -11.28 -5.23
C ARG A 44 -28.62 -12.69 -5.41
N ILE A 45 -28.64 -13.24 -6.63
CA ILE A 45 -28.11 -14.58 -6.93
C ILE A 45 -26.61 -14.62 -6.65
N ARG A 46 -25.84 -13.65 -7.14
CA ARG A 46 -24.38 -13.58 -6.89
C ARG A 46 -24.08 -13.48 -5.40
N ALA A 47 -24.83 -12.66 -4.66
CA ALA A 47 -24.66 -12.50 -3.22
C ALA A 47 -24.95 -13.81 -2.46
N LYS A 48 -25.98 -14.57 -2.86
CA LYS A 48 -26.26 -15.90 -2.30
C LYS A 48 -25.13 -16.91 -2.50
N VAL A 49 -24.23 -16.69 -3.46
CA VAL A 49 -23.03 -17.52 -3.65
C VAL A 49 -21.83 -16.93 -2.91
N LEU A 50 -21.57 -15.64 -3.08
CA LEU A 50 -20.41 -14.96 -2.53
C LEU A 50 -20.43 -14.91 -1.00
N TYR A 51 -21.59 -14.70 -0.39
CA TYR A 51 -21.69 -14.56 1.06
C TYR A 51 -21.41 -15.88 1.80
N PRO A 52 -22.05 -17.02 1.46
CA PRO A 52 -21.68 -18.32 2.04
C PRO A 52 -20.23 -18.71 1.74
N PHE A 53 -19.71 -18.40 0.55
CA PHE A 53 -18.30 -18.63 0.23
C PHE A 53 -17.36 -17.91 1.21
N ASN A 54 -17.64 -16.65 1.54
CA ASN A 54 -16.83 -15.89 2.49
C ASN A 54 -16.98 -16.40 3.94
N LEU A 55 -18.17 -16.84 4.36
CA LEU A 55 -18.37 -17.50 5.66
C LEU A 55 -17.58 -18.80 5.78
N LEU A 56 -17.55 -19.61 4.71
CA LEU A 56 -16.77 -20.84 4.69
C LEU A 56 -15.27 -20.54 4.72
N LEU A 57 -14.80 -19.58 3.93
CA LEU A 57 -13.41 -19.13 3.97
C LEU A 57 -13.02 -18.67 5.37
N GLU A 58 -13.85 -17.88 6.05
CA GLU A 58 -13.62 -17.39 7.41
C GLU A 58 -13.25 -18.48 8.41
N ASN A 59 -13.94 -19.62 8.35
CA ASN A 59 -13.64 -20.77 9.20
C ASN A 59 -12.35 -21.51 8.80
N LEU A 60 -11.94 -21.40 7.53
CA LEU A 60 -10.79 -22.13 6.98
C LEU A 60 -9.49 -21.34 7.03
N VAL A 61 -9.53 -20.00 7.17
CA VAL A 61 -8.29 -19.19 7.04
C VAL A 61 -7.24 -19.52 8.09
N SER A 62 -7.63 -19.91 9.29
CA SER A 62 -6.68 -20.35 10.33
C SER A 62 -5.88 -21.59 9.93
N MET A 63 -6.39 -22.40 8.99
CA MET A 63 -5.71 -23.59 8.46
C MET A 63 -4.86 -23.29 7.23
N ILE A 64 -4.89 -22.05 6.74
CA ILE A 64 -4.26 -21.65 5.49
C ILE A 64 -3.00 -20.83 5.78
N ASP A 65 -1.84 -21.37 5.42
CA ASP A 65 -0.58 -20.65 5.54
C ASP A 65 -0.43 -19.61 4.40
N CYS A 66 -0.87 -18.38 4.68
CA CYS A 66 -0.74 -17.24 3.78
C CYS A 66 0.71 -16.75 3.57
N SER A 67 1.70 -17.31 4.26
CA SER A 67 3.12 -16.95 4.07
C SER A 67 3.75 -17.63 2.86
N LEU A 68 3.11 -18.68 2.33
CA LEU A 68 3.62 -19.47 1.22
C LEU A 68 3.73 -18.67 -0.08
N LEU A 69 4.79 -18.95 -0.84
CA LEU A 69 5.02 -18.42 -2.18
C LEU A 69 4.11 -19.12 -3.20
N PRO A 70 3.86 -18.50 -4.37
CA PRO A 70 3.07 -19.12 -5.42
C PRO A 70 3.65 -20.49 -5.81
N ARG A 71 2.77 -21.45 -6.13
CA ARG A 71 3.12 -22.85 -6.46
C ARG A 71 3.61 -23.73 -5.31
N GLN A 72 3.68 -23.20 -4.07
CA GLN A 72 3.99 -24.02 -2.89
C GLN A 72 2.74 -24.71 -2.33
N SER A 73 1.55 -24.16 -2.57
CA SER A 73 0.27 -24.75 -2.16
C SER A 73 -0.81 -24.48 -3.20
N VAL A 74 -1.39 -25.54 -3.73
CA VAL A 74 -2.51 -25.45 -4.67
C VAL A 74 -3.69 -24.70 -4.06
N LEU A 75 -3.92 -24.88 -2.75
CA LEU A 75 -5.01 -24.20 -2.04
C LEU A 75 -4.80 -22.68 -2.04
N ILE A 76 -3.59 -22.21 -1.69
CA ILE A 76 -3.24 -20.78 -1.72
C ILE A 76 -3.37 -20.21 -3.12
N ASP A 77 -2.86 -20.91 -4.13
CA ASP A 77 -2.92 -20.44 -5.51
C ASP A 77 -4.37 -20.25 -5.98
N LYS A 78 -5.28 -21.17 -5.62
CA LYS A 78 -6.72 -21.06 -5.93
C LYS A 78 -7.40 -19.94 -5.16
N ILE A 79 -7.04 -19.75 -3.89
CA ILE A 79 -7.53 -18.66 -3.04
C ILE A 79 -7.09 -17.30 -3.59
N LEU A 80 -5.83 -17.17 -4.00
CA LEU A 80 -5.28 -15.96 -4.63
C LEU A 80 -5.95 -15.68 -5.97
N ALA A 81 -6.17 -16.71 -6.80
CA ALA A 81 -6.93 -16.57 -8.05
C ALA A 81 -8.38 -16.11 -7.79
N GLY A 82 -8.98 -16.57 -6.69
CA GLY A 82 -10.33 -16.20 -6.26
C GLY A 82 -10.41 -14.93 -5.40
N ARG A 83 -9.31 -14.19 -5.19
CA ARG A 83 -9.28 -13.05 -4.25
C ARG A 83 -10.28 -11.95 -4.58
N ILE A 84 -10.71 -11.83 -5.83
CA ILE A 84 -11.73 -10.85 -6.25
C ILE A 84 -13.11 -11.16 -5.65
N TYR A 85 -13.37 -12.43 -5.31
CA TYR A 85 -14.62 -12.89 -4.71
C TYR A 85 -14.62 -12.79 -3.17
N MET A 86 -13.47 -12.48 -2.58
CA MET A 86 -13.37 -12.22 -1.15
C MET A 86 -13.82 -10.80 -0.82
N LEU A 87 -14.73 -10.71 0.14
CA LEU A 87 -15.27 -9.45 0.62
C LEU A 87 -14.21 -8.65 1.39
N TYR A 88 -14.29 -7.33 1.31
CA TYR A 88 -13.37 -6.43 1.99
C TYR A 88 -13.32 -6.64 3.51
N PRO A 89 -14.44 -6.76 4.25
CA PRO A 89 -14.41 -6.96 5.71
C PRO A 89 -13.58 -8.18 6.12
N MET A 90 -13.72 -9.27 5.36
CA MET A 90 -12.96 -10.49 5.56
C MET A 90 -11.45 -10.26 5.35
N LYS A 91 -11.04 -9.66 4.23
CA LYS A 91 -9.64 -9.31 3.97
C LYS A 91 -9.06 -8.40 5.04
N PHE A 92 -9.84 -7.39 5.43
CA PHE A 92 -9.42 -6.37 6.39
C PHE A 92 -9.26 -6.96 7.79
N ARG A 93 -10.14 -7.88 8.19
CA ARG A 93 -10.02 -8.64 9.45
C ARG A 93 -8.72 -9.43 9.48
N LEU A 94 -8.47 -10.26 8.47
CA LEU A 94 -7.24 -11.07 8.39
C LEU A 94 -5.98 -10.21 8.43
N PHE A 95 -6.03 -9.08 7.71
CA PHE A 95 -4.95 -8.11 7.72
C PHE A 95 -4.69 -7.59 9.13
N ASN A 96 -5.73 -7.11 9.83
CA ASN A 96 -5.60 -6.57 11.19
C ASN A 96 -5.17 -7.63 12.22
N GLU A 97 -5.67 -8.86 12.12
CA GLU A 97 -5.22 -9.98 12.97
C GLU A 97 -3.74 -10.27 12.75
N THR A 98 -3.29 -10.29 11.49
CA THR A 98 -1.87 -10.47 11.16
C THR A 98 -1.03 -9.32 11.72
N LEU A 99 -1.52 -8.08 11.66
CA LEU A 99 -0.83 -6.94 12.26
C LEU A 99 -0.68 -7.09 13.77
N ALA A 100 -1.76 -7.45 14.48
CA ALA A 100 -1.74 -7.66 15.92
C ALA A 100 -0.80 -8.82 16.32
N ASN A 101 -0.84 -9.94 15.59
CA ASN A 101 0.00 -11.11 15.87
C ASN A 101 1.50 -10.87 15.62
N THR A 102 1.83 -9.88 14.79
CA THR A 102 3.22 -9.54 14.43
C THR A 102 3.71 -8.28 15.12
N GLU A 103 2.90 -7.68 15.98
CA GLU A 103 3.27 -6.57 16.84
C GLU A 103 4.30 -7.04 17.87
N ILE A 104 5.34 -6.25 18.08
CA ILE A 104 6.40 -6.52 19.02
C ILE A 104 6.28 -5.52 20.17
N MET A 105 6.39 -6.00 21.40
CA MET A 105 6.66 -5.17 22.57
C MET A 105 8.09 -4.63 22.45
N SER A 106 8.24 -3.55 21.69
CA SER A 106 9.53 -2.87 21.56
C SER A 106 9.92 -2.26 22.89
N SER A 107 11.10 -2.60 23.40
CA SER A 107 11.78 -1.88 24.48
C SER A 107 12.51 -0.63 23.99
N VAL A 108 12.51 -0.39 22.66
CA VAL A 108 13.21 0.72 22.02
C VAL A 108 12.28 1.92 21.99
N ASP A 109 12.71 3.00 22.64
CA ASP A 109 12.07 4.31 22.57
C ASP A 109 12.07 4.83 21.12
N VAL A 110 11.09 5.69 20.81
CA VAL A 110 10.99 6.31 19.49
C VAL A 110 12.25 7.15 19.22
N PRO A 111 13.07 6.83 18.19
CA PRO A 111 14.32 7.55 17.94
C PRO A 111 14.06 8.98 17.47
N THR A 112 14.93 9.90 17.90
CA THR A 112 14.98 11.26 17.37
C THR A 112 15.86 11.30 16.13
N ILE A 113 15.30 11.79 15.02
CA ILE A 113 15.99 11.92 13.74
C ILE A 113 16.25 13.39 13.46
N ASN A 114 17.52 13.70 13.28
CA ASN A 114 17.97 15.05 12.98
C ASN A 114 17.93 15.27 11.47
N PHE A 115 17.33 16.39 11.08
CA PHE A 115 17.25 16.85 9.71
C PHE A 115 17.92 18.21 9.57
N ASP A 116 18.73 18.35 8.53
CA ASP A 116 19.32 19.62 8.09
C ASP A 116 18.71 20.01 6.73
N PRO A 117 17.69 20.89 6.71
CA PRO A 117 17.05 21.36 5.48
C PRO A 117 17.97 22.16 4.57
N VAL A 118 18.95 22.88 5.14
CA VAL A 118 19.88 23.72 4.38
C VAL A 118 20.81 22.81 3.57
N GLN A 119 21.35 21.79 4.22
CA GLN A 119 22.11 20.75 3.54
C GLN A 119 21.23 20.00 2.55
N ALA A 120 19.98 19.69 2.93
CA ALA A 120 19.04 18.99 2.07
C ALA A 120 18.65 19.75 0.81
N ASN A 121 18.81 21.07 0.73
CA ASN A 121 18.59 21.83 -0.50
C ASN A 121 19.86 21.97 -1.35
N SER A 122 21.02 21.56 -0.83
CA SER A 122 22.28 21.60 -1.55
C SER A 122 22.36 20.49 -2.61
N THR A 123 23.07 20.77 -3.71
CA THR A 123 23.29 19.77 -4.76
C THR A 123 24.34 18.76 -4.26
N SER A 124 24.02 17.46 -4.32
CA SER A 124 24.96 16.39 -3.98
C SER A 124 24.94 15.28 -5.03
N PRO A 125 26.09 14.64 -5.29
CA PRO A 125 26.12 13.43 -6.09
C PRO A 125 25.16 12.38 -5.53
N HIS A 126 24.26 11.88 -6.38
CA HIS A 126 23.27 10.85 -6.03
C HIS A 126 22.33 11.20 -4.86
N GLY A 127 22.16 12.49 -4.54
CA GLY A 127 21.20 12.94 -3.53
C GLY A 127 21.57 12.56 -2.10
N GLN A 128 22.85 12.42 -1.76
CA GLN A 128 23.32 12.05 -0.42
C GLN A 128 22.95 13.02 0.70
N TYR A 129 22.55 14.25 0.36
CA TYR A 129 22.11 15.27 1.32
C TYR A 129 20.59 15.36 1.48
N THR A 130 19.82 14.71 0.61
CA THR A 130 18.34 14.72 0.66
C THR A 130 17.80 14.35 2.04
N MET A 131 16.61 14.85 2.38
CA MET A 131 15.91 14.49 3.62
C MET A 131 15.71 12.98 3.69
N PHE A 132 15.41 12.35 2.55
CA PHE A 132 15.38 10.90 2.41
C PHE A 132 16.69 10.23 2.85
N HIS A 133 17.84 10.70 2.36
CA HIS A 133 19.12 10.07 2.68
C HIS A 133 19.55 10.30 4.13
N GLN A 134 19.21 11.47 4.70
CA GLN A 134 19.42 11.76 6.13
C GLN A 134 18.60 10.83 7.02
N ALA A 135 17.33 10.58 6.66
CA ALA A 135 16.49 9.59 7.33
C ALA A 135 17.04 8.17 7.17
N TYR A 136 17.42 7.77 5.94
CA TYR A 136 17.99 6.45 5.66
C TYR A 136 19.21 6.15 6.54
N LYS A 137 20.16 7.09 6.63
CA LYS A 137 21.38 6.93 7.44
C LYS A 137 21.08 6.60 8.90
N GLN A 138 20.07 7.24 9.48
CA GLN A 138 19.75 7.11 10.90
C GLN A 138 18.75 5.97 11.20
N LEU A 139 17.85 5.65 10.26
CA LEU A 139 16.73 4.73 10.52
C LEU A 139 16.85 3.34 9.91
N HIS A 140 17.63 3.14 8.84
CA HIS A 140 17.53 1.92 8.01
C HIS A 140 17.69 0.59 8.77
N SER A 141 18.47 0.56 9.85
CA SER A 141 18.65 -0.61 10.71
C SER A 141 17.46 -0.84 11.66
N LEU A 142 16.79 0.23 12.08
CA LEU A 142 15.76 0.21 13.12
C LEU A 142 14.34 0.09 12.57
N VAL A 143 14.08 0.47 11.30
CA VAL A 143 12.70 0.52 10.77
C VAL A 143 11.96 -0.81 10.92
N HIS A 144 12.66 -1.94 10.78
CA HIS A 144 12.02 -3.24 10.93
C HIS A 144 11.39 -3.44 12.31
N GLU A 145 12.12 -3.09 13.38
CA GLU A 145 11.63 -3.20 14.76
C GLU A 145 10.59 -2.12 15.06
N LEU A 146 10.88 -0.87 14.70
CA LEU A 146 9.99 0.27 14.94
C LEU A 146 8.64 0.12 14.21
N SER A 147 8.64 -0.41 12.98
CA SER A 147 7.40 -0.62 12.20
C SER A 147 6.44 -1.61 12.85
N ARG A 148 6.96 -2.51 13.68
CA ARG A 148 6.19 -3.50 14.45
C ARG A 148 5.97 -3.10 15.90
N SER A 149 6.52 -1.96 16.34
CA SER A 149 6.29 -1.44 17.68
C SER A 149 4.85 -0.94 17.84
N LYS A 150 4.42 -0.72 19.08
CA LYS A 150 3.09 -0.16 19.38
C LYS A 150 2.97 1.32 19.02
N TYR A 151 4.07 2.06 18.98
CA TYR A 151 4.06 3.51 18.75
C TYR A 151 3.50 3.87 17.36
N ASP A 152 2.71 4.95 17.29
CA ASP A 152 2.16 5.41 16.01
C ASP A 152 3.22 6.06 15.12
N ARG A 153 4.18 6.75 15.72
CA ARG A 153 5.31 7.39 15.02
C ARG A 153 6.53 6.48 15.03
N LEU A 154 7.25 6.48 13.91
CA LEU A 154 8.54 5.81 13.82
C LEU A 154 9.69 6.64 14.39
N TRP A 155 9.59 7.96 14.32
CA TRP A 155 10.63 8.88 14.78
C TRP A 155 10.05 10.19 15.30
N LEU A 156 10.85 10.90 16.08
CA LEU A 156 10.68 12.31 16.41
C LEU A 156 11.55 13.13 15.46
N ALA A 157 10.96 14.04 14.68
CA ALA A 157 11.70 14.81 13.69
C ALA A 157 12.23 16.10 14.31
N GLN A 158 13.56 16.27 14.33
CA GLN A 158 14.23 17.45 14.84
C GLN A 158 14.94 18.18 13.70
N TYR A 159 14.53 19.41 13.44
CA TYR A 159 15.08 20.23 12.36
C TYR A 159 16.15 21.18 12.91
N LEU A 160 17.34 21.16 12.30
CA LEU A 160 18.46 21.98 12.74
C LEU A 160 18.09 23.47 12.66
N GLY A 161 18.23 24.18 13.78
CA GLY A 161 17.91 25.60 13.88
C GLY A 161 16.42 25.94 13.95
N MET A 162 15.54 24.94 14.02
CA MET A 162 14.10 25.13 14.21
C MET A 162 13.67 24.59 15.57
N TYR A 163 12.83 25.35 16.27
CA TYR A 163 12.19 24.92 17.51
C TYR A 163 10.74 24.59 17.22
N SER A 164 10.34 23.35 17.50
CA SER A 164 8.96 22.89 17.39
C SER A 164 8.47 22.41 18.74
N ILE A 165 7.36 22.98 19.21
CA ILE A 165 6.67 22.53 20.42
C ILE A 165 5.85 21.27 20.10
N ASP A 166 5.21 21.25 18.93
CA ASP A 166 4.45 20.12 18.43
C ASP A 166 5.33 19.15 17.64
N GLN A 167 5.27 17.86 17.98
CA GLN A 167 6.06 16.82 17.30
C GLN A 167 5.35 16.22 16.07
N ASP A 168 4.04 16.40 15.95
CA ASP A 168 3.26 15.83 14.84
C ASP A 168 3.44 16.60 13.52
N GLY A 169 3.61 17.92 13.58
CA GLY A 169 3.91 18.76 12.42
C GLY A 169 5.22 18.36 11.75
N PRO A 170 6.36 18.42 12.48
CA PRO A 170 7.67 17.99 12.00
C PRO A 170 7.67 16.54 11.48
N TYR A 171 6.96 15.63 12.14
CA TYR A 171 6.85 14.25 11.67
C TYR A 171 6.18 14.17 10.28
N ARG A 172 5.00 14.80 10.10
CA ARG A 172 4.30 14.81 8.80
C ARG A 172 5.08 15.53 7.71
N ASP A 173 5.73 16.64 8.05
CA ASP A 173 6.60 17.38 7.14
C ASP A 173 7.76 16.51 6.66
N SER A 174 8.44 15.82 7.60
CA SER A 174 9.56 14.95 7.26
C SER A 174 9.14 13.81 6.31
N ILE A 175 7.97 13.21 6.52
CA ILE A 175 7.41 12.20 5.59
C ILE A 175 7.16 12.81 4.22
N SER A 176 6.59 14.01 4.15
CA SER A 176 6.28 14.69 2.89
C SER A 176 7.55 14.99 2.10
N CYS A 177 8.57 15.56 2.74
CA CYS A 177 9.87 15.81 2.11
C CYS A 177 10.55 14.51 1.64
N ILE A 178 10.47 13.44 2.43
CA ILE A 178 10.98 12.10 2.05
C ILE A 178 10.28 11.59 0.79
N CYS A 179 8.96 11.72 0.71
CA CYS A 179 8.18 11.33 -0.48
C CYS A 179 8.56 12.15 -1.72
N ASP A 180 8.72 13.46 -1.56
CA ASP A 180 9.15 14.35 -2.65
C ASP A 180 10.56 14.02 -3.14
N ASP A 181 11.51 13.78 -2.23
CA ASP A 181 12.87 13.37 -2.61
C ASP A 181 12.87 12.04 -3.39
N ILE A 182 12.05 11.06 -2.97
CA ILE A 182 11.87 9.77 -3.68
C ILE A 182 11.29 9.98 -5.08
N CYS A 183 10.30 10.87 -5.21
CA CYS A 183 9.63 11.22 -6.47
C CYS A 183 10.30 12.43 -7.14
N SER A 184 11.63 12.44 -7.20
CA SER A 184 12.42 13.51 -7.82
C SER A 184 13.61 12.97 -8.61
N THR A 185 14.25 13.84 -9.39
CA THR A 185 15.49 13.51 -10.10
C THR A 185 16.73 13.52 -9.18
N ARG A 186 16.56 13.81 -7.89
CA ARG A 186 17.66 13.93 -6.92
C ARG A 186 18.22 12.58 -6.51
N LEU A 187 17.40 11.53 -6.54
CA LEU A 187 17.79 10.16 -6.21
C LEU A 187 17.82 9.29 -7.48
N PRO A 188 18.85 8.47 -7.70
CA PRO A 188 18.96 7.61 -8.88
C PRO A 188 18.10 6.33 -8.79
N LEU A 189 16.96 6.41 -8.10
CA LEU A 189 16.11 5.28 -7.77
C LEU A 189 14.88 5.18 -8.67
N PHE A 190 14.26 6.32 -9.00
CA PHE A 190 13.08 6.35 -9.83
C PHE A 190 13.27 7.30 -10.99
N ILE A 191 12.56 7.03 -12.08
CA ILE A 191 12.51 7.88 -13.26
C ILE A 191 11.05 8.21 -13.56
N LEU A 192 10.80 9.36 -14.17
CA LEU A 192 9.47 9.69 -14.64
C LEU A 192 9.01 8.73 -15.74
N CYS A 193 7.71 8.50 -15.84
CA CYS A 193 7.13 7.64 -16.88
C CYS A 193 7.59 8.10 -18.28
N PRO A 194 7.98 7.16 -19.18
CA PRO A 194 8.44 7.46 -20.54
C PRO A 194 7.50 8.37 -21.33
N ASN A 195 6.20 8.17 -21.21
CA ASN A 195 5.16 8.98 -21.87
C ASN A 195 5.13 10.46 -21.45
N ARG A 196 5.90 10.86 -20.42
CA ARG A 196 6.16 12.27 -20.13
C ARG A 196 6.90 12.96 -21.27
N ARG A 197 7.76 12.26 -22.02
CA ARG A 197 8.55 12.82 -23.12
C ARG A 197 7.66 13.30 -24.27
N THR A 198 6.62 12.53 -24.60
CA THR A 198 5.63 12.85 -25.63
C THR A 198 4.48 13.70 -25.10
N ASN A 199 4.44 13.91 -23.78
CA ASN A 199 3.35 14.59 -23.07
C ASN A 199 1.96 14.02 -23.41
N SER A 200 1.88 12.72 -23.72
CA SER A 200 0.66 12.01 -24.10
C SER A 200 0.31 10.94 -23.05
N GLY A 201 -0.96 10.56 -22.98
CA GLY A 201 -1.40 9.47 -22.10
C GLY A 201 -1.62 9.86 -20.62
N ARG A 202 -1.84 8.83 -19.80
CA ARG A 202 -2.06 8.92 -18.34
C ARG A 202 -0.71 8.88 -17.60
N ASN A 203 -0.68 9.16 -16.29
CA ASN A 203 0.50 8.98 -15.44
C ASN A 203 1.79 9.75 -15.82
N ARG A 204 1.70 10.81 -16.64
CA ARG A 204 2.87 11.62 -17.09
C ARG A 204 3.66 12.26 -15.94
N ASP A 205 3.02 12.43 -14.79
CA ASP A 205 3.55 12.98 -13.54
C ASP A 205 4.01 11.89 -12.56
N ARG A 206 3.90 10.61 -12.93
CA ARG A 206 4.21 9.47 -12.07
C ARG A 206 5.61 8.94 -12.30
N TRP A 207 6.13 8.23 -11.31
CA TRP A 207 7.49 7.72 -11.22
C TRP A 207 7.51 6.20 -11.24
N ILE A 208 8.39 5.62 -12.03
CA ILE A 208 8.66 4.18 -12.12
C ILE A 208 10.06 3.87 -11.60
N SER A 209 10.29 2.65 -11.14
CA SER A 209 11.62 2.22 -10.70
C SER A 209 12.63 2.38 -11.83
N ASN A 210 13.83 2.83 -11.49
CA ASN A 210 14.90 2.96 -12.46
C ASN A 210 15.26 1.58 -13.03
N VAL A 211 15.29 1.47 -14.34
CA VAL A 211 15.51 0.21 -15.05
C VAL A 211 17.00 -0.11 -15.02
N PHE A 212 17.38 -1.11 -14.23
CA PHE A 212 18.70 -1.72 -14.32
C PHE A 212 18.69 -2.72 -15.48
N PRO A 213 19.74 -2.74 -16.33
CA PRO A 213 19.84 -3.72 -17.41
C PRO A 213 19.59 -5.13 -16.91
N SER A 214 18.78 -5.93 -17.62
CA SER A 214 18.38 -7.28 -17.20
C SER A 214 19.57 -8.23 -16.97
N ASN A 215 20.71 -7.93 -17.60
CA ASN A 215 21.96 -8.66 -17.44
C ASN A 215 22.83 -8.19 -16.25
N LYS A 216 22.40 -7.19 -15.47
CA LYS A 216 23.15 -6.64 -14.34
C LYS A 216 22.31 -6.71 -13.06
N SER A 217 22.93 -7.22 -12.01
CA SER A 217 22.36 -7.15 -10.66
C SER A 217 22.33 -5.69 -10.20
N ILE A 218 21.25 -5.31 -9.52
CA ILE A 218 21.16 -4.01 -8.84
C ILE A 218 22.30 -3.94 -7.82
N PRO A 219 23.11 -2.86 -7.79
CA PRO A 219 24.17 -2.70 -6.79
C PRO A 219 23.63 -2.82 -5.35
N ASP A 220 24.36 -3.50 -4.47
CA ASP A 220 23.89 -3.74 -3.10
C ASP A 220 23.57 -2.48 -2.28
N PRO A 221 24.33 -1.36 -2.40
CA PRO A 221 23.93 -0.10 -1.78
C PRO A 221 22.54 0.38 -2.23
N ILE A 222 22.22 0.23 -3.52
CA ILE A 222 20.92 0.61 -4.07
C ILE A 222 19.82 -0.34 -3.60
N LYS A 223 20.09 -1.65 -3.52
CA LYS A 223 19.15 -2.62 -2.95
C LYS A 223 18.77 -2.27 -1.51
N LYS A 224 19.73 -1.87 -0.67
CA LYS A 224 19.48 -1.45 0.72
C LYS A 224 18.57 -0.22 0.78
N ILE A 225 18.76 0.72 -0.14
CA ILE A 225 17.92 1.91 -0.25
C ILE A 225 16.49 1.55 -0.68
N TYR A 226 16.31 0.70 -1.70
CA TYR A 226 14.99 0.19 -2.07
C TYR A 226 14.32 -0.57 -0.93
N ARG A 227 15.08 -1.37 -0.17
CA ARG A 227 14.58 -2.07 1.02
C ARG A 227 14.06 -1.09 2.06
N PHE A 228 14.75 0.02 2.29
CA PHE A 228 14.29 1.07 3.19
C PHE A 228 12.98 1.71 2.72
N ILE A 229 12.84 2.01 1.41
CA ILE A 229 11.57 2.49 0.85
C ILE A 229 10.43 1.48 1.08
N ALA A 230 10.69 0.21 0.81
CA ALA A 230 9.72 -0.86 1.07
C ALA A 230 9.34 -0.98 2.55
N GLN A 231 10.29 -0.76 3.46
CA GLN A 231 10.01 -0.70 4.90
C GLN A 231 9.14 0.51 5.28
N LEU A 232 9.37 1.69 4.68
CA LEU A 232 8.49 2.86 4.86
C LEU A 232 7.07 2.57 4.36
N MET A 233 6.91 1.91 3.21
CA MET A 233 5.60 1.48 2.70
C MET A 233 4.90 0.51 3.66
N GLY A 234 5.63 -0.48 4.16
CA GLY A 234 5.10 -1.43 5.14
C GLY A 234 4.67 -0.74 6.43
N MET A 235 5.45 0.24 6.90
CA MET A 235 5.11 1.05 8.06
C MET A 235 3.84 1.88 7.82
N ALA A 236 3.78 2.62 6.71
CA ALA A 236 2.62 3.42 6.38
C ALA A 236 1.34 2.59 6.33
N THR A 237 1.43 1.38 5.75
CA THR A 237 0.32 0.42 5.75
C THR A 237 -0.06 -0.02 7.16
N ARG A 238 0.92 -0.35 8.02
CA ARG A 238 0.67 -0.79 9.41
C ARG A 238 0.06 0.31 10.29
N LYS A 239 0.59 1.51 10.19
CA LYS A 239 0.27 2.66 11.05
C LYS A 239 -0.76 3.61 10.46
N LYS A 240 -1.29 3.26 9.29
CA LYS A 240 -2.28 4.07 8.54
C LYS A 240 -1.77 5.48 8.25
N HIS A 241 -0.45 5.61 8.03
CA HIS A 241 0.14 6.87 7.56
C HIS A 241 -0.03 6.99 6.04
N TYR A 242 -0.16 8.22 5.58
CA TYR A 242 -0.20 8.52 4.15
C TYR A 242 1.22 8.77 3.62
N LEU A 243 1.58 8.09 2.54
CA LEU A 243 2.78 8.38 1.75
C LEU A 243 2.33 8.92 0.40
N ASP A 244 2.72 10.14 0.06
CA ASP A 244 2.36 10.76 -1.23
C ASP A 244 3.24 10.25 -2.37
N PHE A 245 3.34 8.94 -2.52
CA PHE A 245 4.09 8.36 -3.62
C PHE A 245 3.34 8.51 -4.94
N LYS A 246 3.99 9.21 -5.87
CA LYS A 246 3.48 9.45 -7.21
C LYS A 246 3.79 8.26 -8.12
N PHE A 247 3.38 7.05 -7.71
CA PHE A 247 3.61 5.81 -8.47
C PHE A 247 2.39 5.44 -9.34
N PRO A 248 2.59 4.89 -10.55
CA PRO A 248 1.50 4.39 -11.38
C PRO A 248 0.90 3.09 -10.83
N GLY A 249 -0.33 2.78 -11.27
CA GLY A 249 -1.13 1.63 -10.84
C GLY A 249 -0.40 0.28 -10.84
N PHE A 250 0.42 0.04 -11.87
CA PHE A 250 1.08 -1.25 -12.06
C PHE A 250 2.12 -1.57 -10.96
N LEU A 251 2.78 -0.56 -10.36
CA LEU A 251 3.71 -0.80 -9.25
C LEU A 251 2.98 -1.38 -8.04
N TRP A 252 1.77 -0.89 -7.77
CA TRP A 252 0.92 -1.44 -6.71
C TRP A 252 0.47 -2.86 -7.02
N LYS A 253 0.10 -3.12 -8.28
CA LYS A 253 -0.21 -4.48 -8.78
C LYS A 253 0.96 -5.44 -8.54
N GLN A 254 2.19 -5.02 -8.84
CA GLN A 254 3.39 -5.85 -8.60
C GLN A 254 3.55 -6.21 -7.12
N LEU A 255 3.33 -5.27 -6.19
CA LEU A 255 3.45 -5.52 -4.75
C LEU A 255 2.44 -6.56 -4.24
N VAL A 256 1.23 -6.54 -4.78
CA VAL A 256 0.17 -7.50 -4.42
C VAL A 256 0.11 -8.73 -5.33
N ARG A 257 1.09 -8.89 -6.23
CA ARG A 257 1.17 -9.98 -7.21
C ARG A 257 -0.10 -10.08 -8.07
N ASP A 258 -0.59 -8.93 -8.52
CA ASP A 258 -1.63 -8.85 -9.53
C ASP A 258 -1.03 -8.91 -10.94
N GLN A 259 -1.83 -9.36 -11.89
CA GLN A 259 -1.44 -9.44 -13.28
C GLN A 259 -1.29 -8.03 -13.85
N ILE A 260 -0.14 -7.76 -14.46
CA ILE A 260 0.09 -6.55 -15.26
C ILE A 260 -0.56 -6.79 -16.61
N THR A 261 -1.43 -5.88 -17.02
CA THR A 261 -2.14 -5.95 -18.30
C THR A 261 -1.47 -5.06 -19.34
N ILE A 262 -1.89 -5.16 -20.60
CA ILE A 262 -1.35 -4.32 -21.69
C ILE A 262 -1.71 -2.86 -21.44
N GLU A 263 -2.91 -2.59 -20.93
CA GLU A 263 -3.38 -1.24 -20.61
C GLU A 263 -2.54 -0.58 -19.51
N ASP A 264 -1.95 -1.37 -18.59
CA ASP A 264 -1.03 -0.85 -17.58
C ASP A 264 0.27 -0.34 -18.20
N ILE A 265 0.74 -1.00 -19.27
CA ILE A 265 1.95 -0.64 -20.02
C ILE A 265 1.67 0.60 -20.88
N GLU A 266 0.58 0.59 -21.64
CA GLU A 266 0.13 1.74 -22.43
C GLU A 266 -0.10 3.00 -21.58
N ALA A 267 -0.47 2.81 -20.30
CA ALA A 267 -0.67 3.93 -19.37
C ALA A 267 0.64 4.62 -18.92
N ILE A 268 1.82 4.08 -19.23
CA ILE A 268 3.13 4.65 -18.87
C ILE A 268 4.06 4.86 -20.08
N ASP A 269 3.83 4.15 -21.18
CA ASP A 269 4.62 4.19 -22.39
C ASP A 269 3.70 3.99 -23.61
N ILE A 270 3.68 4.98 -24.51
CA ILE A 270 2.85 5.02 -25.72
C ILE A 270 3.78 5.16 -26.93
#